data_AF-A0A1H7NP29-F1
#
_entry.id   AF-A0A1H7NP29-F1
#
_cell.length_a   1.000
_cell.length_b   1.000
_cell.length_c   1.000
_cell.angle_alpha   90.00
_cell.angle_beta   90.00
_cell.angle_gamma   90.00
#
_symmetry.space_group_name_H-M   'P 1'
#
loop_
_entity.id
_entity.type
_entity.pdbx_description
1 polymer ?
#
loop_
_entity_poly.entity_id
_entity_poly.type
_entity_poly.pdbx_seq_one_letter_code
_entity_poly.pdbx_strand_id
1 'polypeptide(L)'
;MKLINPENIPLSQLKLAWDYSTEGNIEFDWTLIEEICDASGIEVSEFHDERGDDVCGLVHQWYAEHLAHGGEKDPVMEEIILQAKIEESLK
;
A
#
# COMPACT_ATOMS: atom_id res chain seq x y z
N MET A 1 -9.03 -7.63 -7.24
CA MET A 1 -7.90 -7.27 -8.12
C MET A 1 -6.80 -8.31 -7.93
N LYS A 2 -6.03 -8.67 -8.97
CA LYS A 2 -4.87 -9.56 -8.81
C LYS A 2 -3.63 -8.74 -9.10
N LEU A 3 -2.74 -8.61 -8.12
CA LEU A 3 -1.47 -7.93 -8.32
C LEU A 3 -0.47 -8.90 -8.94
N ILE A 4 0.28 -8.39 -9.91
CA ILE A 4 1.42 -9.06 -10.50
C ILE A 4 2.64 -8.31 -9.97
N ASN A 5 3.44 -9.01 -9.16
CA ASN A 5 4.72 -8.51 -8.70
C ASN A 5 5.81 -9.08 -9.63
N PRO A 6 6.24 -8.35 -10.67
CA PRO A 6 7.05 -8.90 -11.76
C PRO A 6 8.43 -9.42 -11.31
N GLU A 7 8.97 -8.92 -10.20
CA GLU A 7 10.31 -9.29 -9.70
C GLU A 7 10.34 -9.76 -8.24
N ASN A 8 9.21 -10.11 -7.63
CA ASN A 8 9.12 -10.30 -6.18
C ASN A 8 9.70 -9.09 -5.40
N ILE A 9 9.42 -7.90 -5.90
CA ILE A 9 9.81 -6.64 -5.29
C ILE A 9 9.29 -6.65 -3.84
N PRO A 10 10.17 -6.51 -2.84
CA PRO A 10 9.74 -6.50 -1.45
C PRO A 10 9.05 -5.18 -1.13
N LEU A 11 8.07 -5.21 -0.24
CA LEU A 11 7.33 -4.02 0.17
C LEU A 11 8.26 -2.92 0.72
N SER A 12 9.40 -3.28 1.30
CA SER A 12 10.40 -2.32 1.79
C SER A 12 10.97 -1.39 0.71
N GLN A 13 10.90 -1.76 -0.58
CA GLN A 13 11.27 -0.88 -1.69
C GLN A 13 10.28 0.28 -1.88
N LEU A 14 9.03 0.12 -1.44
CA LEU A 14 8.01 1.16 -1.49
C LEU A 14 8.35 2.35 -0.58
N LYS A 15 9.29 2.15 0.36
CA LYS A 15 9.76 3.15 1.33
C LYS A 15 8.60 3.83 2.05
N LEU A 16 7.63 3.02 2.48
CA LEU A 16 6.50 3.48 3.27
C LEU A 16 7.00 4.24 4.49
N ALA A 17 6.50 5.46 4.62
CA ALA A 17 6.76 6.32 5.75
C ALA A 17 5.47 7.02 6.15
N TRP A 18 5.35 7.34 7.43
CA TRP A 18 4.29 8.24 7.89
C TRP A 18 4.62 9.67 7.47
N ASP A 19 3.71 10.30 6.75
CA ASP A 19 3.74 11.73 6.53
C ASP A 19 3.02 12.43 7.68
N TYR A 20 3.80 12.87 8.66
CA TYR A 20 3.29 13.66 9.79
C TYR A 20 3.05 15.15 9.43
N SER A 21 3.34 15.57 8.19
CA SER A 21 3.12 16.93 7.70
C SER A 21 1.71 17.14 7.16
N THR A 22 1.04 16.06 6.73
CA THR A 22 -0.38 16.05 6.38
C THR A 22 -1.15 15.22 7.40
N GLU A 23 -2.46 15.44 7.55
CA GLU A 23 -3.28 14.74 8.56
C GLU A 23 -3.39 13.24 8.25
N GLY A 24 -2.39 12.45 8.66
CA GLY A 24 -2.43 10.99 8.65
C GLY A 24 -2.23 10.32 7.29
N ASN A 25 -1.55 10.97 6.34
CA ASN A 25 -1.18 10.29 5.10
C ASN A 25 0.13 9.51 5.24
N ILE A 26 0.31 8.59 4.33
CA ILE A 26 1.53 7.81 4.16
C ILE A 26 2.26 8.32 2.92
N GLU A 27 3.58 8.45 3.04
CA GLU A 27 4.48 8.70 1.92
C GLU A 27 5.00 7.37 1.37
N PHE A 28 5.04 7.26 0.06
CA PHE A 28 5.55 6.07 -0.64
C PHE A 28 6.07 6.43 -2.04
N ASP A 29 6.84 5.51 -2.63
CA ASP A 29 7.42 5.65 -3.96
C ASP A 29 6.39 5.33 -5.06
N TRP A 30 5.85 6.38 -5.69
CA TRP A 30 4.86 6.25 -6.78
C TRP A 30 5.40 5.54 -8.01
N THR A 31 6.69 5.62 -8.30
CA THR A 31 7.27 4.91 -9.45
C THR A 31 7.09 3.40 -9.31
N LEU A 32 7.18 2.89 -8.08
CA LEU A 32 6.99 1.46 -7.81
C LEU A 32 5.52 1.04 -7.92
N ILE A 33 4.60 1.94 -7.55
CA ILE A 33 3.17 1.74 -7.75
C ILE A 33 2.84 1.67 -9.24
N GLU A 34 3.37 2.60 -10.04
CA GLU A 34 3.23 2.61 -11.50
C GLU A 34 3.72 1.30 -12.13
N GLU A 35 4.89 0.81 -11.74
CA GLU A 35 5.44 -0.46 -12.26
C GLU A 35 4.55 -1.67 -11.95
N ILE A 36 3.98 -1.75 -10.75
CA ILE A 36 3.08 -2.83 -10.36
C ILE A 36 1.74 -2.72 -11.08
N CYS A 37 1.22 -1.51 -11.23
CA CYS A 37 0.00 -1.25 -11.99
C CYS A 37 0.18 -1.68 -13.46
N ASP A 38 1.28 -1.27 -14.10
CA ASP A 38 1.62 -1.66 -15.47
C ASP A 38 1.76 -3.17 -15.62
N ALA A 39 2.46 -3.83 -14.68
CA ALA A 39 2.61 -5.28 -14.69
C ALA A 39 1.28 -6.01 -14.46
N SER A 40 0.36 -5.42 -13.70
CA SER A 40 -0.96 -5.98 -13.37
C SER A 40 -2.03 -5.62 -14.40
N GLY A 41 -1.74 -4.72 -15.33
CA GLY A 41 -2.69 -4.18 -16.30
C GLY A 41 -3.75 -3.27 -15.67
N ILE A 42 -3.39 -2.56 -14.59
CA ILE A 42 -4.23 -1.59 -13.88
C ILE A 42 -3.80 -0.19 -14.34
N GLU A 43 -4.76 0.70 -14.64
CA GLU A 43 -4.42 2.09 -14.97
C GLU A 43 -4.15 2.88 -13.69
N VAL A 44 -2.92 3.41 -13.55
CA VAL A 44 -2.54 4.18 -12.34
C VAL A 44 -3.41 5.42 -12.12
N SER A 45 -4.02 5.96 -13.18
CA SER A 45 -4.96 7.08 -13.11
C SER A 45 -6.19 6.78 -12.26
N GLU A 46 -6.59 5.51 -12.11
CA GLU A 46 -7.68 5.12 -11.20
C GLU A 46 -7.35 5.49 -9.74
N PHE A 47 -6.07 5.48 -9.35
CA PHE A 47 -5.63 5.87 -8.01
C PHE A 47 -5.40 7.39 -7.84
N HIS A 48 -5.34 8.13 -8.94
CA HIS A 48 -5.03 9.57 -8.92
C HIS A 48 -6.29 10.44 -8.99
N ASP A 49 -7.33 10.02 -9.72
CA ASP A 49 -8.55 10.83 -9.96
C ASP A 49 -9.70 10.52 -8.99
N GLU A 50 -9.77 9.33 -8.42
CA GLU A 50 -10.78 8.97 -7.43
C GLU A 50 -10.17 9.02 -6.04
N ARG A 51 -10.63 9.98 -5.22
CA ARG A 51 -10.45 10.09 -3.74
C ARG A 51 -9.42 9.09 -3.18
N GLY A 52 -8.24 9.58 -2.78
CA GLY A 52 -7.05 8.81 -2.36
C GLY A 52 -7.17 7.68 -1.31
N ASP A 53 -8.37 7.17 -1.02
CA ASP A 53 -8.65 5.88 -0.38
C ASP A 53 -8.19 4.67 -1.19
N ASP A 54 -8.09 4.75 -2.54
CA ASP A 54 -7.93 3.53 -3.36
C ASP A 54 -6.47 3.01 -3.41
N VAL A 55 -5.47 3.90 -3.31
CA VAL A 55 -4.06 3.50 -3.24
C VAL A 55 -3.74 2.79 -1.91
N CYS A 56 -4.41 3.16 -0.82
CA CYS A 56 -4.30 2.44 0.44
C CYS A 56 -4.78 0.99 0.30
N GLY A 57 -5.83 0.74 -0.48
CA GLY A 57 -6.31 -0.62 -0.79
C GLY A 57 -5.27 -1.45 -1.55
N LEU A 58 -4.59 -0.85 -2.52
CA LEU A 58 -3.48 -1.46 -3.27
C LEU A 58 -2.33 -1.86 -2.34
N VAL A 59 -1.86 -0.93 -1.51
CA VAL A 59 -0.75 -1.16 -0.59
C VAL A 59 -1.10 -2.23 0.45
N HIS A 60 -2.33 -2.24 0.98
CA HIS A 60 -2.81 -3.31 1.85
C HIS A 60 -2.80 -4.69 1.17
N GLN A 61 -3.29 -4.77 -0.06
CA GLN A 61 -3.31 -6.03 -0.80
C GLN A 61 -1.88 -6.52 -1.07
N TRP A 62 -0.98 -5.63 -1.49
CA TRP A 62 0.41 -5.98 -1.73
C TRP A 62 1.11 -6.45 -0.45
N TYR A 63 0.85 -5.80 0.69
CA TYR A 63 1.37 -6.26 1.99
C TYR A 63 0.83 -7.64 2.38
N ALA A 64 -0.46 -7.90 2.15
CA ALA A 64 -1.04 -9.22 2.40
C ALA A 64 -0.39 -10.32 1.53
N GLU A 65 -0.13 -10.04 0.25
CA GLU A 65 0.60 -10.94 -0.65
C GLU A 65 2.08 -11.10 -0.22
N HIS A 66 2.73 -10.04 0.23
CA HIS A 66 4.09 -10.09 0.78
C HIS A 66 4.16 -11.05 1.98
N LEU A 67 3.26 -10.91 2.95
CA LEU A 67 3.18 -11.79 4.11
C LEU A 67 2.84 -13.24 3.72
N ALA A 68 1.94 -13.45 2.75
CA ALA A 68 1.58 -14.78 2.27
C ALA A 68 2.77 -15.53 1.63
N HIS A 69 3.73 -14.80 1.06
CA HIS A 69 4.96 -15.34 0.50
C HIS A 69 6.11 -15.48 1.53
N GLY A 70 5.84 -15.24 2.82
CA GLY A 70 6.86 -15.31 3.88
C GLY A 70 7.72 -14.05 4.00
N GLY A 71 7.24 -12.94 3.45
CA GLY A 71 7.83 -11.62 3.63
C GLY A 71 7.79 -11.15 5.09
N GLU A 72 8.66 -10.19 5.40
CA GLU A 72 8.75 -9.63 6.75
C GLU A 72 7.61 -8.63 7.02
N LYS A 73 7.31 -8.44 8.30
CA LYS A 73 6.32 -7.45 8.71
C LYS A 73 6.87 -6.04 8.53
N ASP A 74 6.07 -5.17 7.92
CA ASP A 74 6.41 -3.77 7.79
C ASP A 74 5.81 -2.96 8.96
N PRO A 75 6.62 -2.20 9.72
CA PRO A 75 6.14 -1.51 10.91
C PRO A 75 5.10 -0.42 10.60
N VAL A 76 5.21 0.25 9.45
CA VAL A 76 4.27 1.31 9.03
C VAL A 76 2.93 0.66 8.68
N MET A 77 2.94 -0.44 7.92
CA MET A 77 1.71 -1.18 7.62
C MET A 77 1.03 -1.78 8.85
N GLU A 78 1.79 -2.35 9.79
CA GLU A 78 1.19 -2.88 11.02
C GLU A 78 0.54 -1.75 11.85
N GLU A 79 1.11 -0.54 11.85
CA GLU A 79 0.54 0.63 12.53
C GLU A 79 -0.74 1.13 11.85
N ILE A 80 -0.75 1.23 10.51
CA ILE A 80 -1.96 1.60 9.73
C ILE A 80 -3.10 0.61 10.01
N ILE A 81 -2.81 -0.69 9.97
CA ILE A 81 -3.80 -1.75 10.24
C ILE A 81 -4.30 -1.66 11.69
N LEU A 82 -3.42 -1.37 12.65
CA LEU A 82 -3.80 -1.20 14.04
C LEU A 82 -4.70 0.02 14.23
N GLN A 83 -4.35 1.15 13.61
CA GLN A 83 -5.11 2.38 13.66
C GLN A 83 -6.52 2.19 13.08
N ALA A 84 -6.63 1.54 11.91
CA ALA A 84 -7.91 1.22 11.29
C ALA A 84 -8.81 0.36 12.20
N LYS A 85 -8.22 -0.63 12.89
CA LYS A 85 -8.95 -1.47 13.88
C LYS A 85 -9.41 -0.67 15.10
N ILE A 86 -8.59 0.26 15.58
CA ILE A 86 -8.94 1.13 16.70
C ILE A 86 -10.11 2.04 16.30
N GLU A 87 -10.06 2.64 15.12
CA GLU A 87 -11.14 3.49 14.59
C GLU A 87 -12.45 2.74 14.39
N GLU A 88 -12.41 1.50 13.89
CA GLU A 88 -13.58 0.63 13.79
C GLU A 88 -14.17 0.32 15.17
N SER A 89 -13.32 0.07 16.18
CA SER A 89 -13.75 -0.25 17.55
C SER A 89 -14.30 0.96 18.32
N LEU A 90 -14.07 2.18 17.83
CA LEU A 90 -14.55 3.43 18.42
C LEU A 90 -15.82 3.98 17.76
N LYS A 91 -16.29 3.35 16.68
CA LYS A 91 -17.57 3.66 15.99
C LYS A 91 -18.74 2.86 16.55
#